data_AF-A0A2X3JDK5-F1
#
_entry.id   AF-A0A2X3JDK5-F1
#
_cell.length_a   1.000
_cell.length_b   1.000
_cell.length_c   1.000
_cell.angle_alpha   90.00
_cell.angle_beta   90.00
_cell.angle_gamma   90.00
#
_symmetry.space_group_name_H-M   'P 1'
#
loop_
_entity.id
_entity.type
_entity.pdbx_description
1 polymer ?
#
loop_
_entity_poly.entity_id
_entity_poly.type
_entity_poly.pdbx_seq_one_letter_code
_entity_poly.pdbx_strand_id
1 'polypeptide(L)'
;MPQAEGIRYIGFRHEQSAGYAAAASGFLTQKPGICLTVSAPGFLNGLTALANATVNGFPMIMISGSSDRAIVDLQQGDYEELDQMNAAKPYAKAAFRVNQPQDLGIALARAIPGLCIGSPWRSLS
;
A
#
# COMPACT_ATOMS: atom_id res chain seq x y z
N MET A 1 -18.00 -7.60 -0.13
CA MET A 1 -16.83 -8.51 -0.18
C MET A 1 -16.30 -8.49 -1.61
N PRO A 2 -15.00 -8.31 -1.88
CA PRO A 2 -14.46 -8.13 -3.24
C PRO A 2 -14.82 -9.26 -4.22
N GLN A 3 -14.99 -10.48 -3.73
CA GLN A 3 -15.43 -11.62 -4.53
C GLN A 3 -16.86 -11.49 -5.08
N ALA A 4 -17.74 -10.75 -4.38
CA ALA A 4 -19.09 -10.46 -4.85
C ALA A 4 -19.08 -9.48 -6.04
N GLU A 5 -18.04 -8.66 -6.15
CA GLU A 5 -17.80 -7.71 -7.26
C GLU A 5 -16.95 -8.31 -8.39
N GLY A 6 -16.72 -9.64 -8.37
CA GLY A 6 -15.94 -10.33 -9.39
C GLY A 6 -14.41 -10.19 -9.26
N ILE A 7 -13.91 -9.58 -8.18
CA ILE A 7 -12.47 -9.47 -7.93
C ILE A 7 -11.97 -10.76 -7.29
N ARG A 8 -10.98 -11.41 -7.93
CA ARG A 8 -10.32 -12.59 -7.37
C ARG A 8 -9.43 -12.18 -6.19
N TYR A 9 -9.86 -12.53 -4.99
CA TYR A 9 -9.04 -12.41 -3.78
C TYR A 9 -8.17 -13.65 -3.58
N ILE A 10 -6.89 -13.45 -3.29
CA ILE A 10 -5.94 -14.51 -2.98
C ILE A 10 -5.42 -14.26 -1.57
N GLY A 11 -5.84 -15.10 -0.62
CA GLY A 11 -5.39 -15.03 0.76
C GLY A 11 -4.01 -15.68 0.94
N PHE A 12 -3.10 -14.98 1.60
CA PHE A 12 -1.80 -15.50 1.99
C PHE A 12 -1.74 -15.74 3.49
N ARG A 13 -0.81 -16.61 3.92
CA ARG A 13 -0.56 -16.84 5.34
C ARG A 13 0.29 -15.76 6.00
N HIS A 14 0.96 -14.93 5.19
CA HIS A 14 1.82 -13.83 5.63
C HIS A 14 1.78 -12.69 4.61
N GLU A 15 1.71 -11.44 5.07
CA GLU A 15 1.51 -10.26 4.22
C GLU A 15 2.70 -9.98 3.32
N GLN A 16 3.91 -10.31 3.77
CA GLN A 16 5.11 -10.22 2.94
C GLN A 16 4.98 -11.05 1.66
N SER A 17 4.48 -12.29 1.75
CA SER A 17 4.25 -13.14 0.57
C SER A 17 3.15 -12.57 -0.33
N ALA A 18 2.10 -11.97 0.25
CA ALA A 18 1.07 -11.28 -0.52
C ALA A 18 1.64 -10.09 -1.31
N GLY A 19 2.50 -9.28 -0.67
CA GLY A 19 3.18 -8.16 -1.31
C GLY A 19 4.10 -8.60 -2.45
N TYR A 20 4.86 -9.69 -2.29
CA TYR A 20 5.68 -10.23 -3.37
C TYR A 20 4.85 -10.76 -4.55
N ALA A 21 3.72 -11.41 -4.28
CA ALA A 21 2.82 -11.87 -5.33
C ALA A 21 2.22 -10.68 -6.11
N ALA A 22 1.84 -9.60 -5.41
CA ALA A 22 1.38 -8.37 -6.03
C ALA A 22 2.49 -7.75 -6.91
N ALA A 23 3.72 -7.61 -6.38
CA ALA A 23 4.85 -7.08 -7.14
C ALA A 23 5.17 -7.91 -8.39
N ALA A 24 5.16 -9.24 -8.27
CA ALA A 24 5.38 -10.16 -9.39
C ALA A 24 4.29 -10.04 -10.46
N SER A 25 3.02 -9.95 -10.05
CA SER A 25 1.91 -9.67 -10.97
C SER A 25 2.12 -8.34 -11.68
N GLY A 26 2.57 -7.33 -10.94
CA GLY A 26 2.95 -6.02 -11.45
C GLY A 26 3.95 -6.09 -12.60
N PHE A 27 5.05 -6.77 -12.33
CA PHE A 27 6.14 -6.98 -13.27
C PHE A 27 5.68 -7.71 -14.55
N LEU A 28 4.93 -8.81 -14.39
CA LEU A 28 4.51 -9.65 -15.52
C LEU A 28 3.45 -8.99 -16.40
N THR A 29 2.55 -8.19 -15.82
CA THR A 29 1.39 -7.65 -16.53
C THR A 29 1.52 -6.18 -16.93
N GLN A 30 2.57 -5.49 -16.48
CA GLN A 30 2.73 -4.03 -16.63
C GLN A 30 1.57 -3.23 -16.02
N LYS A 31 0.78 -3.85 -15.13
CA LYS A 31 -0.34 -3.22 -14.42
C LYS A 31 -0.08 -3.33 -12.92
N PRO A 32 -0.26 -2.27 -12.11
CA PRO A 32 0.04 -2.34 -10.70
C PRO A 32 -0.65 -3.50 -9.99
N GLY A 33 0.13 -4.38 -9.36
CA GLY A 33 -0.44 -5.42 -8.50
C GLY A 33 -1.00 -4.83 -7.21
N ILE A 34 -2.10 -5.37 -6.70
CA ILE A 34 -2.76 -4.87 -5.50
C ILE A 34 -2.49 -5.81 -4.33
N CYS A 35 -1.97 -5.26 -3.23
CA CYS A 35 -1.83 -5.94 -1.95
C CYS A 35 -2.73 -5.27 -0.92
N LEU A 36 -3.53 -6.05 -0.18
CA LEU A 36 -4.41 -5.55 0.89
C LEU A 36 -3.93 -6.11 2.23
N THR A 37 -3.67 -5.25 3.20
CA THR A 37 -3.24 -5.62 4.56
C THR A 37 -4.10 -4.94 5.63
N VAL A 38 -4.01 -5.47 6.85
CA VAL A 38 -4.58 -4.82 8.05
C VAL A 38 -3.64 -3.71 8.55
N SER A 39 -4.03 -3.06 9.65
CA SER A 39 -3.26 -2.03 10.35
C SER A 39 -1.97 -2.57 10.98
N ALA A 40 -1.12 -1.64 11.42
CA ALA A 40 0.16 -1.79 12.14
C ALA A 40 0.96 -3.08 11.86
N PRO A 41 0.76 -4.23 12.54
CA PRO A 41 1.58 -5.42 12.32
C PRO A 41 1.48 -5.93 10.88
N GLY A 42 0.27 -5.99 10.30
CA GLY A 42 0.08 -6.45 8.92
C GLY A 42 0.66 -5.47 7.90
N PHE A 43 0.53 -4.16 8.16
CA PHE A 43 1.16 -3.11 7.35
C PHE A 43 2.69 -3.26 7.35
N LEU A 44 3.33 -3.41 8.51
CA LEU A 44 4.79 -3.52 8.61
C LEU A 44 5.31 -4.78 7.90
N ASN A 45 4.61 -5.90 8.00
CA ASN A 45 4.94 -7.13 7.28
C ASN A 45 4.89 -6.90 5.75
N GLY A 46 3.84 -6.26 5.25
CA GLY A 46 3.69 -5.91 3.83
C GLY A 46 4.68 -4.85 3.36
N LEU A 47 5.08 -3.92 4.24
CA LEU A 47 5.98 -2.80 3.92
C LEU A 47 7.35 -3.28 3.43
N THR A 48 7.84 -4.41 3.93
CA THR A 48 9.08 -5.03 3.46
C THR A 48 9.00 -5.45 1.99
N ALA A 49 7.86 -6.00 1.56
CA ALA A 49 7.62 -6.36 0.18
C ALA A 49 7.40 -5.12 -0.70
N LEU A 50 6.76 -4.08 -0.17
CA LEU A 50 6.64 -2.80 -0.86
C LEU A 50 8.01 -2.17 -1.11
N ALA A 51 8.87 -2.12 -0.10
CA ALA A 51 10.24 -1.61 -0.23
C ALA A 51 11.01 -2.37 -1.33
N ASN A 52 10.91 -3.70 -1.33
CA ASN A 52 11.53 -4.53 -2.36
C ASN A 52 10.97 -4.24 -3.76
N ALA A 53 9.65 -4.12 -3.90
CA ALA A 53 9.01 -3.82 -5.18
C ALA A 53 9.46 -2.45 -5.70
N THR A 54 9.52 -1.45 -4.82
CA THR A 54 10.03 -0.14 -5.20
C THR A 54 11.47 -0.28 -5.66
N VAL A 55 12.37 -0.95 -4.92
CA VAL A 55 13.81 -1.09 -5.28
C VAL A 55 13.99 -1.73 -6.64
N ASN A 56 13.21 -2.77 -6.96
CA ASN A 56 13.26 -3.47 -8.24
C ASN A 56 12.47 -2.77 -9.36
N GLY A 57 11.76 -1.68 -9.06
CA GLY A 57 10.91 -0.99 -10.03
C GLY A 57 9.67 -1.80 -10.45
N PHE A 58 9.20 -2.71 -9.59
CA PHE A 58 8.00 -3.52 -9.84
C PHE A 58 6.75 -2.74 -9.42
N PRO A 59 5.74 -2.64 -10.29
CA PRO A 59 4.60 -1.78 -10.03
C PRO A 59 3.59 -2.45 -9.12
N MET A 60 3.36 -1.88 -7.93
CA MET A 60 2.34 -2.35 -7.00
C MET A 60 1.75 -1.22 -6.15
N ILE A 61 0.54 -1.46 -5.65
CA ILE A 61 -0.15 -0.62 -4.67
C ILE A 61 -0.42 -1.47 -3.44
N MET A 62 0.01 -0.99 -2.27
CA MET A 62 -0.35 -1.57 -0.98
C MET A 62 -1.45 -0.72 -0.34
N ILE A 63 -2.59 -1.35 -0.05
CA ILE A 63 -3.73 -0.74 0.63
C ILE A 63 -3.76 -1.33 2.04
N SER A 64 -3.75 -0.45 3.05
CA SER A 64 -3.73 -0.87 4.45
C SER A 64 -4.78 -0.11 5.23
N GLY A 65 -5.45 -0.80 6.16
CA GLY A 65 -6.32 -0.16 7.14
C GLY A 65 -5.50 0.66 8.13
N SER A 66 -6.01 1.83 8.54
CA SER A 66 -5.39 2.66 9.59
C SER A 66 -6.41 3.00 10.68
N SER A 67 -5.98 3.01 11.94
CA SER A 67 -6.79 3.43 13.09
C SER A 67 -7.15 4.92 13.05
N ASP A 68 -8.20 5.29 13.78
CA ASP A 68 -8.82 6.63 13.74
C ASP A 68 -7.88 7.74 14.23
N ARG A 69 -7.93 8.91 13.58
CA ARG A 69 -7.02 10.04 13.80
C ARG A 69 -7.10 10.62 15.21
N ALA A 70 -8.30 10.63 15.80
CA ALA A 70 -8.52 11.27 17.10
C ALA A 70 -7.73 10.62 18.24
N ILE A 71 -7.35 9.36 18.09
CA ILE A 71 -6.65 8.58 19.13
C ILE A 71 -5.14 8.56 18.87
N VAL A 72 -4.71 8.45 17.60
CA VAL A 72 -3.28 8.40 17.24
C VAL A 72 -2.55 9.73 17.47
N ASP A 73 -3.23 10.87 17.28
CA ASP A 73 -2.63 12.20 17.51
C ASP A 73 -2.51 12.55 19.00
N LEU A 74 -3.11 11.77 19.90
CA LEU A 74 -3.06 12.01 21.35
C LEU A 74 -1.85 11.35 22.04
N GLN A 75 -1.07 10.50 21.36
CA GLN A 75 0.05 9.73 21.94
C GLN A 75 -0.32 9.08 23.29
N GLN A 76 -1.59 8.71 23.45
CA GLN A 76 -2.14 8.26 24.73
C GLN A 76 -2.01 6.75 24.92
N GLY A 77 -1.32 6.07 24.00
CA GLY A 77 -0.95 4.67 24.15
C GLY A 77 -2.13 3.74 23.87
N ASP A 78 -2.83 3.96 22.76
CA ASP A 78 -3.80 2.98 22.26
C ASP A 78 -3.13 1.94 21.33
N TYR A 79 -3.74 0.77 21.25
CA TYR A 79 -3.30 -0.37 20.46
C TYR A 79 -3.08 0.06 18.99
N GLU A 80 -1.84 -0.11 18.48
CA GLU A 80 -1.46 0.15 17.08
C GLU A 80 -1.23 1.62 16.64
N GLU A 81 -0.73 2.50 17.52
CA GLU A 81 -0.23 3.86 17.17
C GLU A 81 1.00 3.83 16.23
N LEU A 82 0.79 3.49 14.96
CA LEU A 82 1.79 3.67 13.91
C LEU A 82 1.24 4.66 12.88
N ASP A 83 1.97 5.75 12.67
CA ASP A 83 1.77 6.59 11.49
C ASP A 83 2.26 5.85 10.23
N GLN A 84 1.39 5.00 9.69
CA GLN A 84 1.66 4.15 8.54
C GLN A 84 2.02 4.98 7.30
N MET A 85 1.44 6.18 7.15
CA MET A 85 1.74 7.03 6.00
C MET A 85 3.18 7.52 6.08
N ASN A 86 3.60 8.06 7.24
CA ASN A 86 4.98 8.51 7.42
C ASN A 86 5.99 7.35 7.40
N ALA A 87 5.62 6.17 7.92
CA ALA A 87 6.45 4.97 7.83
C ALA A 87 6.63 4.46 6.38
N ALA A 88 5.63 4.63 5.51
CA ALA A 88 5.69 4.19 4.11
C ALA A 88 6.51 5.12 3.20
N LYS A 89 6.58 6.42 3.53
CA LYS A 89 7.27 7.45 2.71
C LYS A 89 8.67 7.08 2.21
N PRO A 90 9.59 6.53 3.03
CA PRO A 90 10.92 6.18 2.54
C PRO A 90 10.96 4.96 1.60
N TYR A 91 9.90 4.14 1.58
CA TYR A 91 9.86 2.86 0.88
C TYR A 91 8.91 2.83 -0.32
N ALA A 92 8.14 3.90 -0.53
CA ALA A 92 7.16 4.03 -1.60
C ALA A 92 7.42 5.29 -2.42
N LYS A 93 7.08 5.27 -3.71
CA LYS A 93 7.15 6.46 -4.57
C LYS A 93 6.21 7.57 -4.10
N ALA A 94 5.05 7.19 -3.59
CA ALA A 94 4.09 8.07 -2.97
C ALA A 94 3.34 7.30 -1.88
N ALA A 95 3.02 7.98 -0.79
CA ALA A 95 2.17 7.47 0.28
C ALA A 95 1.00 8.44 0.46
N PHE A 96 -0.22 7.90 0.47
CA PHE A 96 -1.45 8.70 0.63
C PHE A 96 -2.25 8.15 1.80
N ARG A 97 -2.85 9.06 2.58
CA ARG A 97 -3.86 8.72 3.58
C ARG A 97 -5.16 9.41 3.21
N VAL A 98 -6.22 8.63 3.02
CA VAL A 98 -7.53 9.13 2.61
C VAL A 98 -8.40 9.23 3.85
N ASN A 99 -8.90 10.43 4.16
CA ASN A 99 -9.71 10.68 5.35
C ASN A 99 -11.20 10.79 5.05
N GLN A 100 -11.55 11.07 3.79
CA GLN A 100 -12.93 11.22 3.36
C GLN A 100 -13.23 10.21 2.25
N PRO A 101 -14.37 9.48 2.29
CA PRO A 101 -14.71 8.49 1.29
C PRO A 101 -14.74 9.03 -0.14
N GLN A 102 -15.18 10.27 -0.34
CA GLN A 102 -15.22 10.95 -1.65
C GLN A 102 -13.84 11.08 -2.32
N ASP A 103 -12.76 11.09 -1.54
CA ASP A 103 -11.40 11.27 -2.07
C ASP A 103 -10.75 9.95 -2.53
N LEU A 104 -11.38 8.80 -2.25
CA LEU A 104 -10.83 7.47 -2.57
C LEU A 104 -10.51 7.31 -4.07
N GLY A 105 -11.43 7.75 -4.93
CA GLY A 105 -11.25 7.65 -6.38
C GLY A 105 -10.07 8.47 -6.88
N ILE A 106 -9.93 9.70 -6.37
CA ILE A 106 -8.84 10.61 -6.74
C ILE A 106 -7.50 10.11 -6.20
N ALA A 107 -7.47 9.59 -4.97
CA ALA A 107 -6.26 9.02 -4.39
C ALA A 107 -5.75 7.81 -5.18
N LEU A 108 -6.65 6.91 -5.59
CA LEU A 108 -6.28 5.76 -6.44
C LEU A 108 -5.80 6.22 -7.82
N ALA A 109 -6.48 7.20 -8.43
CA ALA A 109 -6.07 7.77 -9.72
C ALA A 109 -4.69 8.45 -9.66
N ARG A 110 -4.30 9.04 -8.53
CA ARG A 110 -2.96 9.62 -8.34
C ARG A 110 -1.87 8.57 -8.14
N ALA A 111 -2.20 7.40 -7.61
CA ALA A 111 -1.22 6.34 -7.37
C ALA A 111 -0.78 5.64 -8.68
N ILE A 112 -1.68 5.47 -9.64
CA ILE A 112 -1.46 4.64 -10.85
C ILE A 112 -0.39 5.21 -11.82
N PRO A 113 -0.38 6.50 -12.20
CA PRO A 113 0.53 7.01 -13.23
C PRO A 113 2.02 6.92 -12.88
N GLY A 114 2.38 6.90 -11.59
CA GLY A 114 3.78 6.81 -11.13
C GLY A 114 4.34 5.37 -11.08
N LEU A 115 3.50 4.37 -11.35
CA LEU A 115 3.79 2.95 -11.19
C LEU A 115 4.06 2.26 -12.53
N CYS A 116 4.69 2.92 -13.50
CA CYS A 116 5.20 2.22 -14.70
C CYS A 116 6.61 1.68 -14.44
N ILE A 117 6.95 0.56 -15.09
CA ILE A 117 8.31 0.02 -15.06
C ILE A 117 9.27 1.05 -15.66
N GLY A 118 10.41 1.27 -14.99
CA GLY A 118 11.42 2.24 -15.41
C GLY A 118 11.11 3.69 -14.99
N SER A 119 9.96 3.97 -14.37
CA SER A 119 9.71 5.30 -13.81
C SER A 119 10.71 5.59 -12.67
N PRO A 120 11.43 6.73 -12.71
CA PRO A 120 12.46 7.06 -11.72
C PRO A 120 11.95 7.01 -10.28
N TRP A 121 12.84 6.67 -9.36
CA TRP A 121 12.57 6.57 -7.92
C TRP A 121 12.32 7.92 -7.22
N ARG A 122 12.58 9.03 -7.90
CA ARG A 122 12.35 10.40 -7.39
C ARG A 122 11.95 11.33 -8.53
N SER A 123 10.67 11.54 -8.67
CA SER A 123 10.10 12.69 -9.37
C SER A 123 8.77 12.94 -8.66
N LEU A 124 8.79 13.87 -7.71
CA LEU A 124 7.68 14.56 -7.05
C LEU A 124 8.25 15.11 -5.73
N SER A 125 9.09 16.14 -5.88
CA SER A 125 9.42 17.12 -4.84
C SER A 125 8.32 18.17 -4.76
#